data_AF-A0AAF0UJF4-F1
#
_entry.id   AF-A0AAF0UJF4-F1
#
_cell.length_a   1.000
_cell.length_b   1.000
_cell.length_c   1.000
_cell.angle_alpha   90.00
_cell.angle_beta   90.00
_cell.angle_gamma   90.00
#
_symmetry.space_group_name_H-M   'P 1'
#
loop_
_entity.id
_entity.type
_entity.pdbx_description
1 polymer ?
#
loop_
_entity_poly.entity_id
_entity_poly.type
_entity_poly.pdbx_seq_one_letter_code
_entity_poly.pdbx_strand_id
1 'polypeptide(L)'
;MGSVAHVEEERKELAKDVHRLARLGVRLMSISDGSVTVQNGAESSLVVEVKEKQDSDPILLELKGAVHNQRVEVFSQGGDGVLRYQGATYGHHPRTVGQTTARAGGPWFATATPPQSAQKIG
;
A
#
# COMPACT_ATOMS: atom_id res chain seq x y z
N MET A 1 -22.92 -17.77 16.16
CA MET A 1 -22.80 -16.31 16.41
C MET A 1 -23.40 -16.02 17.78
N GLY A 2 -22.70 -15.25 18.61
CA GLY A 2 -23.11 -14.97 19.99
C GLY A 2 -24.29 -13.99 20.08
N SER A 3 -25.03 -14.05 21.17
CA SER A 3 -26.16 -13.15 21.45
C SER A 3 -25.68 -11.75 21.81
N VAL A 4 -26.26 -10.72 21.17
CA VAL A 4 -26.00 -9.29 21.44
C VAL A 4 -26.92 -8.76 22.56
N ALA A 5 -27.77 -9.61 23.13
CA ALA A 5 -28.77 -9.20 24.14
C ALA A 5 -28.19 -8.63 25.43
N HIS A 6 -26.88 -8.83 25.69
CA HIS A 6 -26.17 -8.37 26.89
C HIS A 6 -25.16 -7.25 26.59
N VAL A 7 -25.23 -6.63 25.40
CA VAL A 7 -24.35 -5.51 25.05
C VAL A 7 -24.98 -4.22 25.57
N GLU A 8 -24.26 -3.52 26.45
CA GLU A 8 -24.62 -2.19 26.94
C GLU A 8 -25.02 -1.27 25.77
N GLU A 9 -26.04 -0.41 25.96
CA GLU A 9 -26.59 0.41 24.87
C GLU A 9 -25.51 1.30 24.22
N GLU A 10 -24.55 1.78 25.02
CA GLU A 10 -23.38 2.56 24.57
C GLU A 10 -22.44 1.78 23.62
N ARG A 11 -22.45 0.44 23.66
CA ARG A 11 -21.58 -0.45 22.85
C ARG A 11 -22.32 -1.10 21.68
N LYS A 12 -23.61 -0.84 21.54
CA LYS A 12 -24.49 -1.48 20.56
C LYS A 12 -24.13 -1.12 19.12
N GLU A 13 -23.73 0.13 18.87
CA GLU A 13 -23.25 0.54 17.54
C GLU A 13 -21.93 -0.15 17.18
N LEU A 14 -20.98 -0.20 18.12
CA LEU A 14 -19.73 -0.95 17.93
C LEU A 14 -20.01 -2.43 17.63
N ALA A 15 -20.94 -3.06 18.34
CA ALA A 15 -21.31 -4.46 18.07
C ALA A 15 -21.89 -4.66 16.66
N LYS A 16 -22.68 -3.71 16.15
CA LYS A 16 -23.18 -3.73 14.76
C LYS A 16 -22.03 -3.60 13.76
N ASP A 17 -21.06 -2.73 14.01
CA ASP A 17 -19.92 -2.52 13.13
C ASP A 17 -18.99 -3.74 13.10
N VAL A 18 -18.70 -4.34 14.25
CA VAL A 18 -17.95 -5.61 14.34
C VAL A 18 -18.67 -6.72 13.56
N HIS A 19 -20.01 -6.77 13.65
CA HIS A 19 -20.79 -7.74 12.87
C HIS A 19 -20.71 -7.47 11.36
N ARG A 20 -20.74 -6.21 10.92
CA ARG A 20 -20.56 -5.83 9.50
C ARG A 20 -19.18 -6.25 9.00
N LEU A 21 -18.13 -6.00 9.77
CA LEU A 21 -16.76 -6.42 9.45
C LEU A 21 -16.66 -7.94 9.26
N ALA A 22 -17.27 -8.72 10.17
CA ALA A 22 -17.29 -10.17 10.04
C ALA A 22 -17.99 -10.64 8.75
N ARG A 23 -19.06 -9.97 8.31
CA ARG A 23 -19.75 -10.26 7.04
C ARG A 23 -18.92 -9.93 5.80
N LEU A 24 -18.03 -8.94 5.91
CA LEU A 24 -17.03 -8.63 4.88
C LEU A 24 -15.84 -9.60 4.90
N GLY A 25 -15.87 -10.61 5.78
CA GLY A 25 -14.79 -11.55 5.95
C GLY A 25 -13.60 -10.95 6.69
N VAL A 26 -13.76 -9.86 7.45
CA VAL A 26 -12.69 -9.28 8.27
C VAL A 26 -12.70 -9.91 9.66
N ARG A 27 -11.53 -10.32 10.17
CA ARG A 27 -11.33 -10.86 11.51
C ARG A 27 -10.53 -9.86 12.34
N LEU A 28 -11.00 -9.57 13.55
CA LEU A 28 -10.27 -8.77 14.53
C LEU A 28 -9.58 -9.73 15.51
N MET A 29 -8.28 -9.56 15.73
CA MET A 29 -7.49 -10.38 16.65
C MET A 29 -6.91 -9.50 17.74
N SER A 30 -7.07 -9.88 19.01
CA SER A 30 -6.39 -9.22 20.12
C SER A 30 -4.96 -9.72 20.20
N ILE A 31 -4.00 -8.80 20.31
CA ILE A 31 -2.62 -9.11 20.66
C ILE A 31 -2.35 -8.80 22.13
N SER A 32 -1.29 -9.38 22.69
CA SER A 32 -1.04 -9.45 24.14
C SER A 32 -0.88 -8.10 24.84
N ASP A 33 -0.60 -7.04 24.09
CA ASP A 33 -0.45 -5.66 24.56
C ASP A 33 -1.79 -4.90 24.69
N GLY A 34 -2.92 -5.58 24.44
CA GLY A 34 -4.24 -4.96 24.42
C GLY A 34 -4.58 -4.25 23.09
N SER A 35 -3.68 -4.29 22.11
CA SER A 35 -3.94 -3.80 20.77
C SER A 35 -4.81 -4.79 19.97
N VAL A 36 -5.47 -4.30 18.93
CA VAL A 36 -6.29 -5.12 18.02
C VAL A 36 -5.73 -5.02 16.62
N THR A 37 -5.43 -6.17 16.01
CA THR A 37 -5.02 -6.26 14.61
C THR A 37 -6.20 -6.70 13.74
N VAL A 38 -6.14 -6.30 12.47
CA VAL A 38 -7.15 -6.62 11.46
C VAL A 38 -6.56 -7.63 10.49
N GLN A 39 -7.23 -8.78 10.34
CA GLN A 39 -6.86 -9.81 9.38
C GLN A 39 -7.96 -9.99 8.35
N ASN A 40 -7.58 -10.20 7.09
CA ASN A 40 -8.52 -10.71 6.11
C ASN A 40 -8.84 -12.16 6.47
N GLY A 41 -10.09 -12.44 6.80
CA GLY A 41 -10.59 -13.76 7.18
C GLY A 41 -10.68 -14.75 6.02
N ALA A 42 -10.51 -14.29 4.78
CA ALA A 42 -10.27 -15.12 3.60
C ALA A 42 -8.77 -15.22 3.23
N GLU A 43 -7.87 -14.63 4.01
CA GLU A 43 -6.44 -14.81 3.83
C GLU A 43 -6.09 -16.29 4.05
N SER A 44 -5.47 -16.89 3.05
CA SER A 44 -5.01 -18.28 3.12
C SER A 44 -3.75 -18.39 3.98
N SER A 45 -3.59 -19.49 4.72
CA SER A 45 -2.35 -19.83 5.44
C SER A 45 -1.12 -19.69 4.55
N LEU A 46 -1.25 -20.09 3.27
CA LEU A 46 -0.17 -19.98 2.29
C LEU A 46 0.22 -18.52 2.02
N VAL A 47 -0.75 -17.59 1.96
CA VAL A 47 -0.45 -16.17 1.73
C VAL A 47 0.30 -15.57 2.90
N VAL A 48 -0.06 -15.96 4.13
CA VAL A 48 0.64 -15.54 5.35
C VAL A 48 2.07 -16.07 5.35
N GLU A 49 2.25 -17.38 5.15
CA GLU A 49 3.57 -18.02 5.10
C GLU A 49 4.46 -17.44 3.99
N VAL A 50 3.90 -17.21 2.79
CA VAL A 50 4.65 -16.60 1.68
C VAL A 50 5.11 -15.18 2.05
N LYS A 51 4.25 -14.35 2.64
CA LYS A 51 4.64 -13.00 3.10
C LYS A 51 5.76 -13.05 4.15
N GLU A 52 5.65 -13.93 5.14
CA GLU A 52 6.69 -14.09 6.17
C GLU A 52 8.04 -14.52 5.58
N LYS A 53 8.02 -15.33 4.51
CA LYS A 53 9.24 -15.81 3.86
C LYS A 53 9.78 -14.87 2.79
N GLN A 54 8.97 -13.98 2.23
CA GLN A 54 9.41 -12.99 1.23
C GLN A 54 10.53 -12.09 1.78
N ASP A 55 10.49 -11.74 3.06
CA ASP A 55 11.54 -10.91 3.69
C ASP A 55 12.87 -11.67 3.86
N SER A 56 12.87 -13.00 3.74
CA SER A 56 14.07 -13.84 3.77
C SER A 56 14.56 -14.27 2.38
N ASP A 57 13.81 -13.94 1.32
CA ASP A 57 14.21 -14.28 -0.04
C ASP A 57 15.38 -13.37 -0.47
N PRO A 58 16.57 -13.94 -0.77
CA PRO A 58 17.76 -13.16 -1.07
C PRO A 58 17.62 -12.35 -2.36
N ILE A 59 16.85 -12.84 -3.34
CA ILE A 59 16.61 -12.15 -4.62
C ILE A 59 15.69 -10.95 -4.37
N LEU A 60 14.61 -11.13 -3.61
CA LEU A 60 13.70 -10.03 -3.28
C LEU A 60 14.39 -8.96 -2.42
N LEU A 61 15.25 -9.38 -1.49
CA LEU A 61 16.03 -8.46 -0.66
C LEU A 61 17.02 -7.64 -1.49
N GLU A 62 17.71 -8.28 -2.45
CA GLU A 62 18.61 -7.60 -3.38
C GLU A 62 17.86 -6.60 -4.26
N LEU A 63 16.71 -6.99 -4.83
CA LEU A 63 15.88 -6.13 -5.66
C LEU A 63 15.33 -4.93 -4.88
N LYS A 64 14.82 -5.15 -3.65
CA LYS A 64 14.35 -4.09 -2.76
C LYS A 64 15.48 -3.11 -2.42
N GLY A 65 16.68 -3.64 -2.16
CA GLY A 65 17.89 -2.84 -1.96
C GLY A 65 18.29 -2.06 -3.21
N ALA A 66 18.21 -2.66 -4.39
CA ALA A 66 18.53 -2.01 -5.66
C ALA A 66 17.55 -0.86 -5.99
N VAL A 67 16.25 -1.05 -5.71
CA VAL A 67 15.23 0.02 -5.83
C VAL A 67 15.51 1.14 -4.83
N HIS A 68 15.74 0.81 -3.56
CA HIS A 68 16.05 1.80 -2.53
C HIS A 68 17.32 2.60 -2.83
N ASN A 69 18.33 1.93 -3.39
CA ASN A 69 19.60 2.55 -3.76
C ASN A 69 19.56 3.20 -5.16
N GLN A 70 18.38 3.33 -5.77
CA GLN A 70 18.18 3.88 -7.11
C GLN A 70 19.09 3.24 -8.18
N ARG A 71 19.51 1.98 -7.98
CA ARG A 71 20.35 1.19 -8.90
C ARG A 71 19.54 0.55 -10.02
N VAL A 72 18.22 0.49 -9.86
CA VAL A 72 17.27 0.20 -10.94
C VAL A 72 17.03 1.49 -11.71
N GLU A 73 17.20 1.48 -13.03
CA GLU A 73 16.87 2.63 -13.88
C GLU A 73 15.41 3.04 -13.67
N VAL A 74 15.23 4.17 -12.98
CA VAL A 74 13.90 4.71 -12.72
C VAL A 74 13.40 5.40 -13.98
N PHE A 75 12.16 5.10 -14.36
CA PHE A 75 11.47 5.84 -15.40
C PHE A 75 11.54 7.33 -15.11
N SER A 76 12.01 8.10 -16.07
CA SER A 76 11.97 9.56 -15.95
C SER A 76 10.61 10.06 -16.45
N GLN A 77 9.92 10.86 -15.64
CA GLN A 77 8.71 11.53 -16.08
C GLN A 77 9.10 12.79 -16.86
N GLY A 78 8.68 12.88 -18.12
CA GLY A 78 8.83 14.09 -18.92
C GLY A 78 7.93 15.22 -18.42
N GLY A 79 8.20 16.46 -18.84
CA GLY A 79 7.34 17.61 -18.53
C GLY A 79 5.91 17.50 -19.10
N ASP A 80 5.70 16.53 -19.99
CA ASP A 80 4.42 16.11 -20.56
C ASP A 80 3.70 15.04 -19.70
N GLY A 81 4.30 14.62 -18.58
CA GLY A 81 3.78 13.58 -17.72
C GLY A 81 4.03 12.15 -18.21
N VAL A 82 4.72 11.96 -19.34
CA VAL A 82 4.99 10.65 -19.95
C VAL A 82 6.25 10.02 -19.34
N LEU A 83 6.18 8.73 -18.99
CA LEU A 83 7.33 7.99 -18.46
C LEU A 83 8.26 7.57 -19.60
N ARG A 84 9.58 7.69 -19.39
CA ARG A 84 10.62 7.36 -20.37
C ARG A 84 11.64 6.40 -19.77
N TYR A 85 12.00 5.37 -20.54
CA TYR A 85 13.04 4.38 -20.18
C TYR A 85 13.90 4.11 -21.41
N GLN A 86 15.22 4.31 -21.29
CA GLN A 86 16.20 4.11 -22.37
C GLN A 86 15.81 4.76 -23.71
N GLY A 87 15.22 5.95 -23.67
CA GLY A 87 14.78 6.68 -24.88
C GLY A 87 13.45 6.24 -25.47
N ALA A 88 12.84 5.16 -24.96
CA ALA A 88 11.48 4.75 -25.31
C ALA A 88 10.45 5.44 -24.40
N THR A 89 9.38 5.94 -25.00
CA THR A 89 8.24 6.55 -24.29
C THR A 89 7.24 5.47 -23.89
N TYR A 90 6.99 5.34 -22.60
CA TYR A 90 5.97 4.47 -22.03
C TYR A 90 4.77 5.33 -21.65
N GLY A 91 3.85 5.47 -22.60
CA GLY A 91 2.55 6.08 -22.37
C GLY A 91 1.57 5.05 -21.81
N HIS A 92 0.80 5.43 -20.79
CA HIS A 92 -0.50 4.81 -20.58
C HIS A 92 -1.33 5.09 -21.85
N HIS A 93 -1.63 4.07 -22.66
CA HIS A 93 -2.63 4.19 -23.72
C HIS A 93 -3.97 4.54 -23.08
N PRO A 94 -4.53 5.76 -23.29
CA PRO A 94 -5.85 6.08 -22.81
C PRO A 94 -6.83 5.66 -23.91
N ARG A 95 -7.69 4.69 -23.63
CA ARG A 95 -9.00 4.67 -24.31
C ARG A 95 -9.80 5.82 -23.67
N THR A 96 -9.87 6.95 -24.36
CA THR A 96 -10.64 8.14 -24.01
C THR A 96 -12.12 7.79 -23.77
N VAL A 97 -12.66 8.10 -22.59
CA VAL A 97 -13.72 9.11 -22.33
C VAL A 97 -13.90 9.23 -20.80
N GLY A 98 -13.59 10.41 -20.25
CA GLY A 98 -14.06 10.85 -18.92
C GLY A 98 -13.04 10.79 -17.78
N GLN A 99 -12.28 11.88 -17.61
CA GLN A 99 -11.74 12.38 -16.34
C GLN A 99 -10.91 11.40 -15.46
N THR A 100 -9.58 11.54 -15.48
CA THR A 100 -8.73 11.08 -14.36
C THR A 100 -7.90 12.26 -13.85
N THR A 101 -8.36 12.88 -12.77
CA THR A 101 -7.52 13.73 -11.92
C THR A 101 -6.48 12.82 -11.27
N ALA A 102 -5.22 12.91 -11.71
CA ALA A 102 -4.11 12.31 -10.99
C ALA A 102 -3.96 13.03 -9.65
N ARG A 103 -4.34 12.37 -8.57
CA ARG A 103 -4.14 12.89 -7.22
C ARG A 103 -2.68 12.66 -6.84
N ALA A 104 -1.92 13.74 -6.64
CA ALA A 104 -0.61 13.66 -6.02
C ALA A 104 -0.76 13.15 -4.58
N GLY A 105 0.06 12.16 -4.19
CA GLY A 105 0.13 11.65 -2.81
C GLY A 105 -0.53 10.30 -2.53
N GLY A 106 -0.68 9.42 -3.53
CA GLY A 106 -0.99 8.00 -3.30
C GLY A 106 0.24 7.22 -2.78
N PRO A 107 0.05 6.12 -2.03
CA PRO A 107 1.12 5.44 -1.27
C PRO A 107 2.19 4.72 -2.13
N TRP A 108 2.17 4.93 -3.45
CA TRP A 108 3.01 4.25 -4.42
C TRP A 108 4.11 5.14 -5.00
N PHE A 109 4.10 6.44 -4.69
CA PHE A 109 5.19 7.34 -5.08
C PHE A 109 5.67 8.06 -3.85
N ALA A 110 6.85 7.65 -3.36
CA ALA A 110 7.54 8.30 -2.27
C ALA A 110 7.73 9.80 -2.60
N THR A 111 7.42 10.66 -1.64
CA THR A 111 7.83 12.06 -1.64
C THR A 111 9.35 12.11 -1.59
N ALA A 112 9.99 12.21 -2.75
CA ALA A 112 11.40 12.57 -2.83
C ALA A 112 11.51 14.07 -2.56
N THR A 113 12.05 14.45 -1.40
CA THR A 113 12.46 15.84 -1.15
C THR A 113 13.59 16.18 -2.13
N PRO A 114 13.44 17.18 -3.02
CA PRO A 114 14.49 17.51 -3.97
C PRO A 114 15.73 18.04 -3.22
N PRO A 115 16.96 17.64 -3.60
CA PRO A 115 18.16 18.21 -3.03
C PRO A 115 18.26 19.70 -3.39
N GLN A 116 18.62 20.53 -2.40
CA GLN A 116 18.84 21.96 -2.59
C GLN A 116 19.91 22.19 -3.66
N SER A 117 19.56 22.95 -4.68
CA SER A 117 20.49 23.40 -5.73
C SER A 117 21.64 24.18 -5.10
N ALA A 118 22.86 23.67 -5.23
CA ALA A 118 24.07 24.40 -4.90
C ALA A 118 24.20 25.62 -5.82
N GLN A 119 24.10 26.82 -5.23
CA GLN A 119 24.40 28.08 -5.88
C GLN A 119 25.91 28.14 -6.13
N LYS A 120 26.32 28.07 -7.41
CA LYS A 120 27.67 28.38 -7.85
C LYS A 120 27.79 29.89 -7.98
N ILE A 121 28.44 30.54 -7.01
CA ILE A 121 28.79 31.96 -7.08
C ILE A 121 30.14 32.05 -7.80
N GLY A 122 30.17 32.80 -8.89
CA GLY A 122 31.39 33.23 -9.57
C GLY A 122 31.90 34.55 -9.00
#